data_AF-H7BRP4-F1
#
_entry.id   AF-H7BRP4-F1
#
_cell.length_a   1.000
_cell.length_b   1.000
_cell.length_c   1.000
_cell.angle_alpha   90.00
_cell.angle_beta   90.00
_cell.angle_gamma   90.00
#
_symmetry.space_group_name_H-M   'P 1'
#
loop_
_entity.id
_entity.type
_entity.pdbx_description
1 polymer ?
#
loop_
_entity_poly.entity_id
_entity_poly.type
_entity_poly.pdbx_seq_one_letter_code
_entity_poly.pdbx_strand_id
1 'polypeptide(L)'
;MEKHSISKLIGSPPGYIGYSEGGQLTEKISKNPNVIILFDEIEKAHIDIYNIMLQILDEGRLTDSMGKLIDFSNTIILLTSNLGCPNNYDKYYFKPEFLNRLTNILIFKPLNINNLLLICNKFLNELKNKLYINKLNLIIYINKNIKYILTKL
;
A
#
# COMPACT_ATOMS: atom_id res chain seq x y z
N MET A 1 -10.19 9.98 -9.21
CA MET A 1 -10.65 8.68 -9.74
C MET A 1 -12.16 8.59 -9.57
N GLU A 2 -12.88 8.15 -10.60
CA GLU A 2 -14.36 8.15 -10.69
C GLU A 2 -15.06 7.18 -9.73
N LYS A 3 -16.36 7.39 -9.50
CA LYS A 3 -17.28 6.52 -8.72
C LYS A 3 -17.19 5.02 -9.11
N HIS A 4 -16.79 4.71 -10.33
CA HIS A 4 -16.57 3.34 -10.82
C HIS A 4 -15.43 2.59 -10.10
N SER A 5 -14.53 3.30 -9.41
CA SER A 5 -13.44 2.65 -8.64
C SER A 5 -13.95 2.02 -7.35
N ILE A 6 -15.05 2.53 -6.79
CA ILE A 6 -15.65 2.06 -5.54
C ILE A 6 -16.36 0.72 -5.77
N SER A 7 -17.14 0.63 -6.86
CA SER A 7 -17.85 -0.61 -7.19
C SER A 7 -16.91 -1.78 -7.42
N LYS A 8 -15.66 -1.53 -7.84
CA LYS A 8 -14.63 -2.58 -7.90
C LYS A 8 -14.18 -3.06 -6.53
N LEU A 9 -14.13 -2.19 -5.52
CA LEU A 9 -13.68 -2.53 -4.17
C LEU A 9 -14.76 -3.25 -3.36
N ILE A 10 -15.99 -2.74 -3.38
CA ILE A 10 -17.10 -3.22 -2.53
C ILE A 10 -18.20 -3.96 -3.30
N GLY A 11 -18.15 -3.97 -4.63
CA GLY A 11 -19.15 -4.59 -5.49
C GLY A 11 -20.08 -3.55 -6.13
N SER A 12 -20.73 -3.94 -7.23
CA SER A 12 -21.81 -3.15 -7.84
C SER A 12 -23.12 -3.34 -7.03
N PRO A 13 -23.98 -2.31 -6.92
CA PRO A 13 -25.29 -2.46 -6.30
C PRO A 13 -26.26 -3.32 -7.16
N PRO A 14 -27.36 -3.83 -6.59
CA PRO A 14 -28.38 -4.59 -7.33
C PRO A 14 -28.87 -3.84 -8.58
N GLY A 15 -28.89 -4.54 -9.72
CA GLY A 15 -29.36 -3.98 -11.00
C GLY A 15 -28.27 -3.38 -11.91
N TYR A 16 -26.99 -3.42 -11.51
CA TYR A 16 -25.86 -2.95 -12.32
C TYR A 16 -25.00 -4.12 -12.85
N ILE A 17 -24.29 -3.90 -13.96
CA ILE A 17 -23.32 -4.86 -14.51
C ILE A 17 -22.22 -5.14 -13.47
N GLY A 18 -21.92 -6.42 -13.24
CA GLY A 18 -20.98 -6.86 -12.19
C GLY A 18 -21.62 -7.09 -10.82
N TYR A 19 -22.95 -7.08 -10.69
CA TYR A 19 -23.66 -7.35 -9.43
C TYR A 19 -23.31 -8.72 -8.79
N SER A 20 -23.08 -9.74 -9.60
CA SER A 20 -22.70 -11.08 -9.12
C SER A 20 -21.24 -11.23 -8.76
N GLU A 21 -20.40 -10.27 -9.16
CA GLU A 21 -19.00 -10.20 -8.79
C GLU A 21 -18.92 -9.33 -7.53
N GLY A 22 -18.75 -9.97 -6.37
CA GLY A 22 -18.56 -9.25 -5.12
C GLY A 22 -17.39 -8.26 -5.19
N GLY A 23 -17.28 -7.38 -4.20
CA GLY A 23 -16.16 -6.45 -4.16
C GLY A 23 -14.80 -7.16 -4.06
N GLN A 24 -13.81 -6.69 -4.83
CA GLN A 24 -12.47 -7.27 -4.80
C GLN A 24 -11.83 -7.21 -3.41
N LEU A 25 -12.19 -6.20 -2.61
CA LEU A 25 -11.73 -6.03 -1.24
C LEU A 25 -12.58 -6.89 -0.30
N THR A 26 -13.90 -6.71 -0.33
CA THR A 26 -14.85 -7.34 0.60
C THR A 26 -14.85 -8.85 0.48
N GLU A 27 -14.72 -9.40 -0.73
CA GLU A 27 -14.68 -10.85 -0.95
C GLU A 27 -13.38 -11.48 -0.46
N LYS A 28 -12.23 -10.80 -0.67
CA LYS A 28 -10.93 -11.28 -0.18
C LYS A 28 -10.88 -11.35 1.34
N ILE A 29 -11.38 -10.32 2.02
CA ILE A 29 -11.41 -10.25 3.48
C ILE A 29 -12.42 -11.22 4.06
N SER A 30 -13.59 -11.35 3.41
CA SER A 30 -14.59 -12.36 3.81
C SER A 30 -14.04 -13.79 3.78
N LYS A 31 -13.15 -14.10 2.83
CA LYS A 31 -12.54 -15.43 2.71
C LYS A 31 -11.34 -15.60 3.64
N ASN A 32 -10.52 -14.56 3.79
CA ASN A 32 -9.30 -14.56 4.59
C ASN A 32 -9.17 -13.25 5.38
N PRO A 33 -9.58 -13.21 6.66
CA PRO A 33 -9.56 -11.98 7.46
C PRO A 33 -8.15 -11.59 7.93
N ASN A 34 -7.21 -12.54 7.99
CA ASN A 34 -5.84 -12.35 8.49
C ASN A 34 -4.89 -11.95 7.35
N VAL A 35 -5.06 -10.76 6.79
CA VAL A 35 -4.26 -10.26 5.67
C VAL A 35 -3.73 -8.85 5.91
N ILE A 36 -2.71 -8.49 5.14
CA ILE A 36 -2.19 -7.12 5.06
C ILE A 36 -2.73 -6.49 3.78
N ILE A 37 -3.37 -5.33 3.91
CA ILE A 37 -3.86 -4.53 2.79
C ILE A 37 -2.97 -3.31 2.64
N LEU A 38 -2.51 -3.03 1.42
CA LEU A 38 -1.75 -1.83 1.10
C LEU A 38 -2.62 -0.91 0.22
N PHE A 39 -2.84 0.31 0.67
CA PHE A 39 -3.33 1.40 -0.17
C PHE A 39 -2.16 2.31 -0.51
N ASP A 40 -1.81 2.36 -1.80
CA ASP A 40 -0.72 3.17 -2.29
C ASP A 40 -1.23 4.57 -2.71
N GLU A 41 -0.45 5.61 -2.43
CA GLU A 41 -0.75 7.01 -2.78
C GLU A 41 -2.17 7.46 -2.37
N ILE A 42 -2.53 7.21 -1.11
CA ILE A 42 -3.89 7.42 -0.59
C ILE A 42 -4.36 8.88 -0.77
N GLU A 43 -3.46 9.85 -0.82
CA GLU A 43 -3.76 11.25 -1.08
C GLU A 43 -4.48 11.50 -2.42
N LYS A 44 -4.29 10.63 -3.41
CA LYS A 44 -4.92 10.73 -4.74
C LYS A 44 -6.31 10.10 -4.78
N ALA A 45 -6.72 9.43 -3.70
CA ALA A 45 -8.00 8.73 -3.64
C ALA A 45 -9.19 9.69 -3.66
N HIS A 46 -10.32 9.21 -4.15
CA HIS A 46 -11.58 9.96 -4.14
C HIS A 46 -12.16 10.04 -2.72
N ILE A 47 -12.96 11.07 -2.43
CA ILE A 47 -13.60 11.27 -1.11
C ILE A 47 -14.36 10.04 -0.62
N ASP A 48 -15.01 9.31 -1.53
CA ASP A 48 -15.76 8.10 -1.19
C ASP A 48 -14.87 6.96 -0.67
N ILE A 49 -13.62 6.86 -1.14
CA ILE A 49 -12.65 5.89 -0.61
C ILE A 49 -12.31 6.24 0.83
N TYR A 50 -12.14 7.53 1.14
CA TYR A 50 -11.91 7.97 2.52
C TYR A 50 -13.11 7.64 3.41
N ASN A 51 -14.35 7.78 2.94
CA ASN A 51 -15.54 7.43 3.71
C ASN A 51 -15.56 5.93 4.06
N ILE A 52 -15.24 5.07 3.09
CA ILE A 52 -15.11 3.62 3.31
C ILE A 52 -13.98 3.33 4.31
N MET A 53 -12.83 3.98 4.16
CA MET A 53 -11.70 3.80 5.08
C MET A 53 -12.04 4.26 6.50
N LEU A 54 -12.74 5.40 6.66
CA LEU A 54 -13.18 5.87 7.97
C LEU A 54 -14.07 4.83 8.65
N GLN A 55 -15.02 4.22 7.94
CA GLN A 55 -15.85 3.16 8.49
C GLN A 55 -15.01 1.96 8.95
N ILE A 56 -14.06 1.51 8.13
CA ILE A 56 -13.19 0.38 8.47
C ILE A 56 -12.28 0.71 9.66
N LEU A 57 -11.67 1.89 9.69
CA LEU A 57 -10.72 2.30 10.72
C LEU A 57 -11.39 2.62 12.06
N ASP A 58 -12.68 2.99 12.06
CA ASP A 58 -13.43 3.30 13.28
C ASP A 58 -14.16 2.06 13.82
N GLU A 59 -14.93 1.34 12.99
CA GLU A 59 -15.77 0.23 13.43
C GLU A 59 -15.12 -1.16 13.22
N GLY A 60 -14.00 -1.23 12.50
CA GLY A 60 -13.39 -2.50 12.12
C GLY A 60 -14.25 -3.29 11.14
N ARG A 61 -15.24 -2.67 10.48
CA ARG A 61 -16.24 -3.35 9.66
C ARG A 61 -16.58 -2.54 8.41
N LEU A 62 -17.05 -3.22 7.38
CA LEU A 62 -17.56 -2.60 6.16
C LEU A 62 -18.77 -3.37 5.65
N THR A 63 -19.81 -2.64 5.28
CA THR A 63 -20.95 -3.23 4.58
C THR A 63 -20.73 -3.10 3.07
N ASP A 64 -20.80 -4.22 2.35
CA ASP A 64 -20.67 -4.24 0.90
C ASP A 64 -21.94 -3.75 0.18
N SER A 65 -21.89 -3.65 -1.15
CA SER A 65 -23.04 -3.19 -1.96
C SER A 65 -24.26 -4.14 -1.92
N MET A 66 -24.07 -5.36 -1.44
CA MET A 66 -25.11 -6.38 -1.28
C MET A 66 -25.69 -6.40 0.15
N GLY A 67 -25.19 -5.54 1.05
CA GLY A 67 -25.62 -5.48 2.44
C GLY A 67 -24.91 -6.48 3.35
N LYS A 68 -23.89 -7.20 2.86
CA LYS A 68 -23.11 -8.14 3.66
C LYS A 68 -22.11 -7.37 4.50
N LEU A 69 -22.11 -7.65 5.81
CA LEU A 69 -21.15 -7.08 6.75
C LEU A 69 -19.86 -7.91 6.74
N ILE A 70 -18.73 -7.23 6.51
CA ILE A 70 -17.39 -7.79 6.47
C ILE A 70 -16.61 -7.27 7.67
N ASP A 71 -15.92 -8.17 8.36
CA ASP A 71 -15.08 -7.87 9.52
C ASP A 71 -13.61 -7.68 9.11
N PHE A 72 -13.03 -6.56 9.52
CA PHE A 72 -11.64 -6.14 9.29
C PHE A 72 -10.83 -6.15 10.60
N SER A 73 -11.38 -6.61 11.72
CA SER A 73 -10.72 -6.56 13.05
C SER A 73 -9.36 -7.28 13.09
N ASN A 74 -9.15 -8.29 12.26
CA ASN A 74 -7.89 -9.05 12.15
C ASN A 74 -7.04 -8.68 10.93
N THR A 75 -7.35 -7.55 10.28
CA THR A 75 -6.68 -7.09 9.07
C THR A 75 -5.73 -5.94 9.41
N ILE A 76 -4.50 -6.00 8.90
CA ILE A 76 -3.55 -4.88 9.00
C ILE A 76 -3.69 -4.02 7.74
N ILE A 77 -3.96 -2.73 7.91
CA ILE A 77 -4.06 -1.77 6.81
C ILE A 77 -2.83 -0.88 6.82
N LEU A 78 -2.10 -0.90 5.71
CA LEU A 78 -0.97 -0.03 5.44
C LEU A 78 -1.37 1.01 4.40
N LEU A 79 -1.09 2.26 4.68
CA LEU A 79 -1.32 3.38 3.78
C LEU A 79 0.02 4.00 3.43
N THR A 80 0.25 4.33 2.16
CA THR A 80 1.38 5.15 1.74
C THR A 80 0.89 6.51 1.27
N SER A 81 1.74 7.51 1.41
CA SER A 81 1.50 8.84 0.89
C SER A 81 2.82 9.48 0.51
N ASN A 82 2.86 10.11 -0.67
CA ASN A 82 4.01 10.89 -1.11
C ASN A 82 3.95 12.34 -0.61
N LEU A 83 2.85 12.72 0.05
CA LEU A 83 2.78 13.95 0.81
C LEU A 83 3.65 13.78 2.05
N GLY A 84 4.92 14.13 1.91
CA GLY A 84 5.83 14.27 3.04
C GLY A 84 5.18 15.16 4.10
N CYS A 85 5.51 14.94 5.37
CA CYS A 85 5.05 15.78 6.46
C CYS A 85 6.23 16.70 6.86
N PRO A 86 6.41 17.86 6.22
CA PRO A 86 7.54 18.72 6.50
C PRO A 86 7.13 19.65 7.64
N ASN A 87 7.46 19.23 8.86
CA ASN A 87 7.57 20.05 10.06
C ASN A 87 6.33 20.78 10.61
N ASN A 88 5.25 20.98 9.86
CA ASN A 88 4.01 21.59 10.34
C ASN A 88 2.80 20.74 9.98
N TYR A 89 2.15 20.21 11.01
CA TYR A 89 0.89 19.49 10.94
C TYR A 89 -0.27 20.37 10.41
N ASP A 90 -0.13 21.69 10.41
CA ASP A 90 -1.22 22.61 10.07
C ASP A 90 -1.63 22.61 8.58
N LYS A 91 -0.89 21.91 7.72
CA LYS A 91 -1.19 21.77 6.28
C LYS A 91 -1.43 20.31 5.87
N TYR A 92 -2.13 19.54 6.71
CA TYR A 92 -2.54 18.19 6.33
C TYR A 92 -3.46 18.24 5.10
N TYR A 93 -3.07 17.52 4.05
CA TYR A 93 -3.98 17.16 2.96
C TYR A 93 -5.09 16.20 3.41
N PHE A 94 -4.86 15.49 4.52
CA PHE A 94 -5.86 14.62 5.12
C PHE A 94 -6.66 15.39 6.17
N LYS A 95 -7.98 15.16 6.20
CA LYS A 95 -8.84 15.72 7.25
C LYS A 95 -8.38 15.18 8.62
N PRO A 96 -8.40 16.00 9.70
CA PRO A 96 -8.04 15.54 11.05
C PRO A 96 -8.81 14.29 11.49
N GLU A 97 -10.07 14.18 11.08
CA GLU A 97 -10.90 13.01 11.33
C GLU A 97 -10.24 11.70 10.87
N PHE A 98 -9.67 11.68 9.66
CA PHE A 98 -8.98 10.50 9.13
C PHE A 98 -7.70 10.19 9.89
N LEU A 99 -6.89 11.21 10.16
CA LEU A 99 -5.62 11.06 10.87
C LEU A 99 -5.81 10.53 12.29
N ASN A 100 -6.86 11.00 12.98
CA ASN A 100 -7.18 10.57 14.33
C ASN A 100 -7.62 9.10 14.43
N ARG A 101 -7.94 8.43 13.29
CA ARG A 101 -8.24 7.00 13.25
C ARG A 101 -7.02 6.13 12.96
N LEU A 102 -5.91 6.72 12.53
CA LEU A 102 -4.70 5.97 12.25
C LEU A 102 -4.02 5.57 13.57
N THR A 103 -3.65 4.30 13.68
CA THR A 103 -2.93 3.80 14.86
C THR A 103 -1.54 4.43 15.01
N ASN A 104 -0.84 4.63 13.89
CA ASN A 104 0.48 5.24 13.86
C ASN A 104 0.78 5.85 12.48
N ILE A 105 1.58 6.91 12.46
CA ILE A 105 2.04 7.55 11.22
C ILE A 105 3.57 7.50 11.22
N LEU A 106 4.13 6.77 10.26
CA LEU A 106 5.58 6.60 10.10
C LEU A 106 6.10 7.54 9.01
N ILE A 107 6.99 8.46 9.38
CA ILE A 107 7.66 9.36 8.44
C ILE A 107 9.01 8.74 8.05
N PHE A 108 9.14 8.39 6.77
CA PHE A 108 10.39 7.86 6.23
C PHE A 108 11.41 8.99 6.05
N LYS A 109 12.59 8.82 6.65
CA LYS A 109 13.73 9.70 6.42
C LYS A 109 14.38 9.35 5.07
N PRO A 110 14.91 10.34 4.34
CA PRO A 110 15.68 10.07 3.12
C PRO A 110 16.86 9.15 3.44
N LEU A 111 17.17 8.24 2.51
CA LEU A 111 18.26 7.30 2.66
C LEU A 111 19.61 8.00 2.52
N ASN A 112 20.52 7.78 3.47
CA ASN A 112 21.89 8.26 3.34
C ASN A 112 22.72 7.33 2.43
N ILE A 113 23.89 7.80 2.02
CA ILE A 113 24.78 7.07 1.11
C ILE A 113 25.20 5.68 1.64
N ASN A 114 25.37 5.54 2.95
CA ASN A 114 25.73 4.26 3.58
C ASN A 114 24.57 3.26 3.46
N ASN A 115 23.34 3.71 3.72
CA ASN A 115 22.13 2.91 3.57
C ASN A 115 21.92 2.50 2.10
N LEU A 116 22.11 3.43 1.17
CA LEU A 116 22.03 3.16 -0.27
C LEU A 116 23.07 2.13 -0.71
N LEU A 117 24.31 2.21 -0.20
CA LEU A 117 25.35 1.21 -0.48
C LEU A 117 24.98 -0.18 0.04
N LEU A 118 24.37 -0.27 1.23
CA LEU A 118 23.86 -1.54 1.77
C LEU A 118 22.75 -2.13 0.89
N ILE A 119 21.80 -1.28 0.47
CA ILE A 119 20.70 -1.67 -0.43
C ILE A 119 21.24 -2.14 -1.79
N CYS A 120 22.19 -1.40 -2.37
CA CYS A 120 22.87 -1.76 -3.61
C CYS A 120 23.53 -3.14 -3.47
N ASN A 121 24.27 -3.39 -2.40
CA ASN A 121 24.88 -4.69 -2.14
C ASN A 121 23.83 -5.81 -2.01
N LYS A 122 22.70 -5.56 -1.34
CA LYS A 122 21.60 -6.53 -1.23
C LYS A 122 21.09 -6.93 -2.61
N PHE A 123 20.75 -5.97 -3.47
CA PHE A 123 20.25 -6.25 -4.82
C PHE A 123 21.28 -6.97 -5.69
N LEU A 124 22.57 -6.63 -5.57
CA LEU A 124 23.64 -7.33 -6.29
C LEU A 124 23.77 -8.78 -5.85
N ASN A 125 23.61 -9.07 -4.56
CA ASN A 125 23.62 -10.44 -4.06
C ASN A 125 22.39 -11.23 -4.52
N GLU A 126 21.20 -10.62 -4.50
CA GLU A 126 19.99 -11.24 -5.07
C GLU A 126 20.15 -11.55 -6.56
N LEU A 127 20.76 -10.65 -7.33
CA LEU A 127 21.06 -10.88 -8.74
C LEU A 127 22.02 -12.06 -8.94
N LYS A 128 23.12 -12.10 -8.18
CA LYS A 128 24.08 -13.23 -8.23
C LYS A 128 23.40 -14.55 -7.92
N ASN A 129 22.54 -14.58 -6.90
CA ASN A 129 21.78 -15.78 -6.53
C ASN A 129 20.84 -16.21 -7.65
N LYS A 130 20.13 -15.28 -8.29
CA LYS A 130 19.27 -15.57 -9.44
C LYS A 130 20.06 -16.14 -10.62
N LEU A 131 21.25 -15.62 -10.92
CA LEU A 131 22.11 -16.15 -11.99
C LEU A 131 22.58 -17.58 -11.70
N TYR A 132 22.98 -17.83 -10.46
CA TYR A 132 23.39 -19.16 -10.00
C TYR A 132 22.25 -20.18 -10.11
N ILE A 133 21.05 -19.85 -9.62
CA ILE A 133 19.87 -20.72 -9.69
C ILE A 133 19.51 -21.03 -11.15
N ASN A 134 19.62 -20.05 -12.04
CA ASN A 134 19.35 -20.22 -13.47
C ASN A 134 20.52 -20.89 -14.24
N LYS A 135 21.56 -21.37 -13.55
CA LYS A 135 22.74 -22.04 -14.13
C LYS A 135 23.44 -21.22 -15.21
N LEU A 136 23.38 -19.90 -15.08
CA LEU A 136 24.13 -18.99 -15.94
C LEU A 136 25.55 -18.88 -15.40
N ASN A 137 26.54 -19.30 -16.20
CA ASN A 137 27.98 -19.19 -15.87
C ASN A 137 28.48 -17.73 -15.98
N LEU A 138 27.84 -16.82 -15.26
CA LEU A 138 28.18 -15.40 -15.24
C LEU A 138 28.64 -15.01 -13.83
N ILE A 139 29.87 -14.50 -13.73
CA ILE A 139 30.41 -13.99 -12.48
C ILE A 139 30.38 -12.47 -12.50
N ILE A 140 29.61 -11.87 -11.59
CA ILE A 140 29.49 -10.42 -11.49
C ILE A 140 30.49 -9.88 -10.46
N TYR A 141 31.42 -9.06 -10.93
CA TYR A 141 32.30 -8.24 -10.11
C TYR A 141 31.99 -6.77 -10.31
N ILE A 142 31.63 -6.07 -9.21
CA ILE A 142 31.32 -4.64 -9.26
C ILE A 142 32.25 -3.93 -8.27
N ASN A 143 33.08 -3.05 -8.83
CA ASN A 143 34.00 -2.21 -8.07
C ASN A 143 33.24 -1.27 -7.14
N LYS A 144 33.82 -0.96 -5.97
CA LYS A 144 33.31 0.00 -4.98
C LYS A 144 32.98 1.37 -5.61
N ASN A 145 33.79 1.85 -6.54
CA ASN A 145 33.52 3.12 -7.23
C ASN A 145 32.22 3.08 -8.03
N ILE A 146 31.97 1.97 -8.74
CA ILE A 146 30.72 1.76 -9.49
C ILE A 146 29.54 1.67 -8.52
N LYS A 147 29.69 0.99 -7.38
CA LYS A 147 28.63 0.95 -6.36
C LYS A 147 28.26 2.35 -5.87
N TYR A 148 29.26 3.20 -5.65
CA TYR A 148 29.03 4.58 -5.23
C TYR A 148 28.32 5.42 -6.29
N ILE A 149 28.68 5.23 -7.57
CA ILE A 149 27.98 5.87 -8.71
C ILE A 149 26.53 5.38 -8.78
N LEU A 150 26.30 4.07 -8.68
CA LEU A 150 24.95 3.48 -8.70
C LEU A 150 24.06 3.99 -7.58
N THR A 151 24.64 4.35 -6.42
CA THR A 151 23.88 4.92 -5.29
C THR A 151 23.64 6.42 -5.39
N LYS A 152 24.20 7.10 -6.40
CA LYS A 152 24.04 8.55 -6.62
C LYS A 152 23.15 8.90 -7.80
N LEU A 153 22.88 7.94 -8.69
CA LEU A 153 21.91 8.06 -9.78
C LEU A 153 20.49 8.08 -9.21
#